data_AF-A0A7L0E324-F1
#
_entry.id   AF-A0A7L0E324-F1
#
_cell.length_a   1.000
_cell.length_b   1.000
_cell.length_c   1.000
_cell.angle_alpha   90.00
_cell.angle_beta   90.00
_cell.angle_gamma   90.00
#
_symmetry.space_group_name_H-M   'P 1'
#
loop_
_entity.id
_entity.type
_entity.pdbx_description
1 polymer ?
#
loop_
_entity_poly.entity_id
_entity_poly.type
_entity_poly.pdbx_seq_one_letter_code
_entity_poly.pdbx_strand_id
1 'polypeptide(L)'
;MRLSVWIVLLSCVLCASADIRQGGRFVWDAVGGAWDMFRAYRDMREANYKNADKYFHARGNYDAAQRGPGGAWAARVISDARENWQSGVSGRGAEDTRADQEANAWGRSGGDPNRYRPAGLPSKY
;
A
#
# COMPACT_ATOMS: atom_id res chain seq x y z
N MET A 1 -26.97 -35.19 23.09
CA MET A 1 -27.66 -33.91 22.79
C MET A 1 -27.01 -32.70 23.46
N ARG A 2 -26.72 -32.72 24.77
CA ARG A 2 -26.14 -31.55 25.48
C ARG A 2 -24.71 -31.16 25.04
N LEU A 3 -23.81 -32.12 24.83
CA LEU A 3 -22.41 -31.85 24.43
C LEU A 3 -22.30 -31.28 22.99
N SER A 4 -23.12 -31.81 22.08
CA SER A 4 -23.17 -31.40 20.67
C SER A 4 -23.54 -29.92 20.50
N VAL A 5 -24.48 -29.43 21.31
CA VAL A 5 -24.91 -28.02 21.32
C VAL A 5 -23.77 -27.10 21.79
N TRP A 6 -23.01 -27.51 22.82
CA TRP A 6 -21.86 -26.73 23.30
C TRP A 6 -20.72 -26.66 22.28
N ILE A 7 -20.45 -27.75 21.56
CA ILE A 7 -19.44 -27.76 20.49
C ILE A 7 -19.84 -26.80 19.37
N VAL A 8 -21.11 -26.82 18.94
CA VAL A 8 -21.62 -25.92 17.91
C VAL A 8 -21.54 -24.45 18.37
N LEU A 9 -21.98 -24.14 19.59
CA LEU A 9 -21.91 -22.78 20.13
C LEU A 9 -20.47 -22.28 20.25
N LEU A 10 -19.55 -23.10 20.75
CA LEU A 10 -18.13 -22.75 20.83
C LEU A 10 -17.53 -22.50 19.44
N SER A 11 -17.88 -23.34 18.46
CA SER A 11 -17.42 -23.16 17.08
C SER A 11 -17.94 -21.85 16.46
N CYS A 12 -19.22 -21.51 16.66
CA CYS A 12 -19.78 -20.23 16.19
C CYS A 12 -19.10 -19.02 16.87
N VAL A 13 -18.86 -19.08 18.18
CA VAL A 13 -18.15 -18.01 18.92
C VAL A 13 -16.72 -17.87 18.42
N LEU A 14 -16.01 -18.97 18.17
CA LEU A 14 -14.65 -18.96 17.61
C LEU A 14 -14.62 -18.37 16.20
N CYS A 15 -15.56 -18.75 15.32
CA CYS A 15 -15.68 -18.20 13.97
C CYS A 15 -15.97 -16.68 14.01
N ALA A 16 -16.98 -16.25 14.77
CA ALA A 16 -17.31 -14.83 14.91
C ALA A 16 -16.15 -14.01 15.50
N SER A 17 -15.41 -14.58 16.47
CA SER A 17 -14.23 -13.95 17.05
C SER A 17 -13.07 -13.83 16.05
N ALA A 18 -12.91 -14.83 15.17
CA ALA A 18 -11.90 -14.82 14.12
C ALA A 18 -12.22 -13.75 13.06
N ASP A 19 -13.49 -13.57 12.69
CA ASP A 19 -13.92 -12.56 11.73
C ASP A 19 -13.69 -11.13 12.26
N ILE A 20 -14.01 -10.88 13.53
CA ILE A 20 -13.75 -9.57 14.18
C ILE A 20 -12.25 -9.28 14.23
N ARG A 21 -11.43 -10.27 14.57
CA ARG A 21 -9.97 -10.11 14.62
C ARG A 21 -9.37 -9.86 13.24
N GLN A 22 -9.84 -10.57 12.22
CA GLN A 22 -9.41 -10.38 10.83
C GLN A 22 -9.80 -8.99 10.31
N GLY A 23 -11.05 -8.56 10.55
CA GLY A 23 -11.51 -7.23 10.20
C GLY A 23 -10.72 -6.12 10.90
N GLY A 24 -10.47 -6.28 12.21
CA GLY A 24 -9.64 -5.35 12.98
C GLY A 24 -8.21 -5.26 12.44
N ARG A 25 -7.58 -6.39 12.11
CA ARG A 25 -6.24 -6.41 11.51
C ARG A 25 -6.21 -5.74 10.15
N PHE A 26 -7.19 -5.99 9.29
CA PHE A 26 -7.29 -5.32 7.99
C PHE A 26 -7.32 -3.80 8.14
N VAL A 27 -8.12 -3.27 9.06
CA VAL A 27 -8.19 -1.81 9.32
C VAL A 27 -6.85 -1.27 9.81
N TRP A 28 -6.18 -1.98 10.73
CA TRP A 28 -4.86 -1.58 11.21
C TRP A 28 -3.80 -1.59 10.10
N ASP A 29 -3.78 -2.62 9.26
CA ASP A 29 -2.90 -2.70 8.11
C ASP A 29 -3.15 -1.54 7.14
N ALA A 30 -4.42 -1.18 6.91
CA ALA A 30 -4.82 -0.08 6.02
C ALA A 30 -4.38 1.30 6.56
N VAL A 31 -4.55 1.56 7.86
CA VAL A 31 -4.07 2.79 8.50
C VAL A 31 -2.55 2.88 8.41
N GLY A 32 -1.84 1.78 8.69
CA GLY A 32 -0.38 1.71 8.55
C GLY A 32 0.07 1.94 7.10
N GLY A 33 -0.58 1.29 6.14
CA GLY A 33 -0.28 1.44 4.72
C GLY A 33 -0.53 2.86 4.21
N ALA A 34 -1.60 3.54 4.66
CA ALA A 34 -1.84 4.93 4.33
C ALA A 34 -0.73 5.85 4.87
N TRP A 35 -0.23 5.59 6.08
CA TRP A 35 0.91 6.32 6.65
C TRP A 35 2.21 6.09 5.86
N ASP A 36 2.47 4.87 5.41
CA ASP A 36 3.63 4.55 4.58
C ASP A 36 3.57 5.25 3.21
N MET A 37 2.40 5.30 2.58
CA MET A 37 2.19 6.06 1.34
C MET A 37 2.43 7.57 1.55
N PHE A 38 1.95 8.12 2.66
CA PHE A 38 2.18 9.53 3.00
C PHE A 38 3.66 9.82 3.29
N ARG A 39 4.35 8.93 4.00
CA ARG A 39 5.79 9.03 4.25
C ARG A 39 6.58 9.01 2.95
N ALA A 40 6.25 8.12 2.01
CA ALA A 40 6.86 8.10 0.68
C ALA A 40 6.66 9.39 -0.11
N TYR A 41 5.45 9.97 -0.07
CA TYR A 41 5.20 11.28 -0.66
C TYR A 41 6.01 12.40 0.00
N ARG A 42 6.11 12.42 1.32
CA ARG A 42 6.90 13.42 2.05
C ARG A 42 8.39 13.31 1.72
N ASP A 43 8.94 12.10 1.73
CA ASP A 43 10.34 11.86 1.39
C ASP A 43 10.64 12.23 -0.06
N MET A 44 9.73 11.93 -1.00
CA MET A 44 9.85 12.37 -2.39
C MET A 44 9.95 13.89 -2.50
N ARG A 45 9.12 14.62 -1.75
CA ARG A 45 9.13 16.09 -1.72
C ARG A 45 10.36 16.65 -1.03
N GLU A 46 10.80 16.02 0.05
CA GLU A 46 11.99 16.42 0.79
C GLU A 46 13.27 16.18 -0.03
N ALA A 47 13.36 15.02 -0.68
CA ALA A 47 14.50 14.65 -1.51
C ALA A 47 14.66 15.60 -2.70
N ASN A 48 13.53 16.05 -3.27
CA ASN A 48 13.48 16.92 -4.45
C ASN A 48 14.46 16.47 -5.55
N TYR A 49 14.52 15.16 -5.78
CA TYR A 49 15.58 14.52 -6.54
C TYR A 49 15.09 14.14 -7.94
N LYS A 50 15.89 14.49 -8.95
CA LYS A 50 15.54 14.23 -10.35
C LYS A 50 15.42 12.72 -10.60
N ASN A 51 14.36 12.31 -11.31
CA ASN A 51 14.08 10.91 -11.70
C ASN A 51 13.91 9.94 -10.51
N ALA A 52 13.57 10.43 -9.31
CA ALA A 52 13.32 9.58 -8.15
C ALA A 52 11.83 9.28 -7.91
N ASP A 53 10.93 9.84 -8.72
CA ASP A 53 9.48 9.68 -8.60
C ASP A 53 9.08 8.19 -8.52
N LYS A 54 9.52 7.37 -9.49
CA LYS A 54 9.18 5.94 -9.58
C LYS A 54 9.72 5.14 -8.41
N TYR A 55 10.87 5.55 -7.86
CA TYR A 55 11.41 4.97 -6.63
C TYR A 55 10.45 5.18 -5.46
N PHE A 56 9.98 6.40 -5.22
CA PHE A 56 9.07 6.67 -4.12
C PHE A 56 7.68 6.06 -4.31
N HIS A 57 7.22 5.95 -5.57
CA HIS A 57 6.02 5.20 -5.94
C HIS A 57 6.12 3.71 -5.55
N ALA A 58 7.21 3.05 -5.97
CA ALA A 58 7.46 1.65 -5.64
C ALA A 58 7.67 1.45 -4.14
N ARG A 59 8.48 2.30 -3.48
CA ARG A 59 8.80 2.18 -2.06
C ARG A 59 7.56 2.36 -1.17
N GLY A 60 6.72 3.37 -1.44
CA GLY A 60 5.48 3.56 -0.69
C GLY A 60 4.53 2.37 -0.81
N ASN A 61 4.37 1.84 -2.02
CA ASN A 61 3.54 0.66 -2.27
C ASN A 61 4.12 -0.62 -1.64
N TYR A 62 5.44 -0.78 -1.68
CA TYR A 62 6.14 -1.89 -1.02
C TYR A 62 5.93 -1.85 0.49
N ASP A 63 6.28 -0.74 1.14
CA ASP A 63 6.15 -0.57 2.59
C ASP A 63 4.72 -0.81 3.07
N ALA A 64 3.74 -0.25 2.35
CA ALA A 64 2.33 -0.44 2.66
C ALA A 64 1.87 -1.89 2.45
N ALA A 65 2.28 -2.56 1.38
CA ALA A 65 1.91 -3.96 1.14
C ALA A 65 2.51 -4.93 2.17
N GLN A 66 3.70 -4.63 2.71
CA GLN A 66 4.33 -5.42 3.79
C GLN A 66 3.52 -5.41 5.09
N ARG A 67 2.58 -4.47 5.28
CA ARG A 67 1.67 -4.46 6.44
C ARG A 67 0.68 -5.62 6.40
N GLY A 68 0.26 -6.04 5.21
CA GLY A 68 -0.77 -7.06 5.00
C GLY A 68 -1.86 -6.61 4.01
N PRO A 69 -2.97 -7.38 3.91
CA PRO A 69 -4.01 -7.13 2.92
C PRO A 69 -4.62 -5.73 2.97
N GLY A 70 -4.81 -5.17 4.17
CA GLY A 70 -5.33 -3.81 4.33
C GLY A 70 -4.36 -2.74 3.84
N GLY A 71 -3.06 -2.93 4.06
CA GLY A 71 -2.03 -2.00 3.60
C GLY A 71 -1.88 -2.03 2.08
N ALA A 72 -1.90 -3.23 1.48
CA ALA A 72 -1.93 -3.39 0.02
C ALA A 72 -3.19 -2.75 -0.61
N TRP A 73 -4.35 -2.87 0.06
CA TRP A 73 -5.58 -2.19 -0.35
C TRP A 73 -5.44 -0.67 -0.28
N ALA A 74 -4.93 -0.13 0.83
CA ALA A 74 -4.72 1.31 1.00
C ALA A 74 -3.76 1.87 -0.06
N ALA A 75 -2.66 1.16 -0.34
CA ALA A 75 -1.69 1.52 -1.36
C ALA A 75 -2.32 1.63 -2.76
N ARG A 76 -3.19 0.67 -3.13
CA ARG A 76 -3.92 0.70 -4.39
C ARG A 76 -4.86 1.91 -4.46
N VAL A 77 -5.73 2.09 -3.47
CA VAL A 77 -6.72 3.19 -3.45
C VAL A 77 -6.04 4.55 -3.55
N ILE A 78 -4.96 4.76 -2.80
CA ILE A 78 -4.23 6.04 -2.81
C ILE A 78 -3.50 6.25 -4.15
N SER A 79 -2.93 5.19 -4.73
CA SER A 79 -2.27 5.26 -6.05
C SER A 79 -3.27 5.65 -7.15
N ASP A 80 -4.44 5.00 -7.20
CA ASP A 80 -5.49 5.27 -8.19
C ASP A 80 -6.08 6.68 -8.01
N ALA A 81 -6.27 7.13 -6.75
CA ALA A 81 -6.71 8.49 -6.47
C ALA A 81 -5.70 9.55 -6.95
N ARG A 82 -4.40 9.31 -6.75
CA ARG A 82 -3.34 10.21 -7.22
C ARG A 82 -3.28 10.26 -8.75
N GLU A 83 -3.43 9.12 -9.41
CA GLU A 83 -3.46 9.05 -10.87
C GLU A 83 -4.63 9.87 -11.44
N ASN A 84 -5.84 9.67 -10.92
CA ASN A 84 -7.04 10.38 -11.38
C ASN A 84 -6.89 11.90 -11.25
N TRP A 85 -6.28 12.36 -10.15
CA TRP A 85 -5.95 13.77 -9.99
C TRP A 85 -4.95 14.25 -11.04
N GLN A 86 -3.93 13.44 -11.34
CA GLN A 86 -2.86 13.84 -12.26
C GLN A 86 -3.31 13.89 -13.72
N SER A 87 -4.04 12.87 -14.18
CA SER A 87 -4.53 12.78 -15.55
C SER A 87 -5.69 13.75 -15.82
N GLY A 88 -6.61 13.91 -14.87
CA GLY A 88 -7.80 14.74 -15.05
C GLY A 88 -7.62 16.22 -14.71
N VAL A 89 -6.81 16.53 -13.69
CA VAL A 89 -6.72 17.91 -13.16
C VAL A 89 -5.39 18.57 -13.49
N SER A 90 -4.27 17.86 -13.36
CA SER A 90 -2.93 18.44 -13.59
C SER A 90 -2.49 18.44 -15.07
N GLY A 91 -3.19 17.71 -15.94
CA GLY A 91 -2.89 17.62 -17.37
C GLY A 91 -1.66 16.77 -17.72
N ARG A 92 -1.33 15.76 -16.90
CA ARG A 92 -0.22 14.84 -17.19
C ARG A 92 -0.53 13.90 -18.36
N GLY A 93 0.50 13.54 -19.12
CA GLY A 93 0.40 12.63 -20.27
C GLY A 93 0.20 11.15 -19.87
N ALA A 94 -0.42 10.38 -20.75
CA ALA A 94 -0.76 8.98 -20.51
C ALA A 94 0.46 8.05 -20.31
N GLU A 95 1.61 8.37 -20.93
CA GLU A 95 2.84 7.58 -20.77
C GLU A 95 3.42 7.66 -19.36
N ASP A 96 3.44 8.87 -18.78
CA ASP A 96 3.88 9.10 -17.40
C ASP A 96 2.97 8.36 -16.42
N THR A 97 1.66 8.41 -16.65
CA THR A 97 0.66 7.67 -15.88
C THR A 97 0.93 6.16 -15.89
N ARG A 98 1.20 5.58 -17.07
CA ARG A 98 1.48 4.14 -17.19
C ARG A 98 2.74 3.74 -16.44
N ALA A 99 3.79 4.56 -16.52
CA ALA A 99 5.05 4.26 -15.85
C ALA A 99 4.93 4.39 -14.32
N ASP A 100 4.15 5.35 -13.82
CA ASP A 100 3.87 5.48 -12.39
C ASP A 100 3.04 4.28 -11.89
N GLN A 101 2.06 3.81 -12.67
CA GLN A 101 1.29 2.61 -12.32
C GLN A 101 2.12 1.32 -12.32
N GLU A 102 3.07 1.18 -13.24
CA GLU A 102 4.01 0.04 -13.24
C GLU A 102 4.87 0.03 -11.96
N ALA A 103 5.43 1.17 -11.57
CA ALA A 103 6.20 1.29 -10.34
C ALA A 103 5.36 1.01 -9.08
N ASN A 104 4.12 1.52 -9.03
CA ASN A 104 3.19 1.23 -7.94
C ASN A 104 2.92 -0.28 -7.83
N ALA A 105 2.64 -0.94 -8.97
CA ALA A 105 2.36 -2.37 -9.01
C ALA A 105 3.57 -3.22 -8.63
N TRP A 106 4.77 -2.85 -9.11
CA TRP A 106 6.03 -3.52 -8.77
C TRP A 106 6.29 -3.51 -7.26
N GLY A 107 6.17 -2.34 -6.62
CA GLY A 107 6.34 -2.24 -5.17
C GLY A 107 5.29 -3.06 -4.42
N ARG A 108 4.02 -2.92 -4.82
CA ARG A 108 2.89 -3.58 -4.15
C ARG A 108 2.93 -5.11 -4.28
N SER A 109 3.57 -5.65 -5.31
CA SER A 109 3.79 -7.09 -5.48
C SER A 109 4.99 -7.63 -4.69
N GLY A 110 5.73 -6.77 -3.97
CA GLY A 110 6.92 -7.13 -3.21
C GLY A 110 8.22 -7.04 -4.00
N GLY A 111 8.21 -6.46 -5.20
CA GLY A 111 9.42 -6.18 -5.96
C GLY A 111 10.29 -5.13 -5.28
N ASP A 112 11.62 -5.27 -5.40
CA ASP A 112 12.58 -4.34 -4.79
C ASP A 112 12.43 -2.92 -5.37
N PRO A 113 12.06 -1.91 -4.57
CA PRO A 113 11.94 -0.53 -5.03
C PRO A 113 13.23 0.03 -5.63
N ASN A 114 14.39 -0.50 -5.24
CA ASN A 114 15.68 -0.04 -5.75
C ASN A 114 15.87 -0.26 -7.25
N ARG A 115 15.03 -1.07 -7.89
CA ARG A 115 14.90 -1.12 -9.36
C ARG A 115 14.77 0.28 -10.00
N TYR A 116 14.12 1.22 -9.32
CA TYR A 116 13.91 2.59 -9.79
C TYR A 116 14.79 3.62 -9.08
N ARG A 117 15.71 3.21 -8.20
CA ARG A 117 16.52 4.14 -7.43
C ARG A 117 17.51 4.85 -8.36
N PRO A 118 17.48 6.19 -8.48
CA PRO A 118 18.49 6.89 -9.27
C PRO A 118 19.83 6.91 -8.54
N ALA A 119 20.91 6.86 -9.31
CA ALA A 119 22.25 6.99 -8.78
C ALA A 119 22.40 8.30 -7.99
N GLY A 120 22.95 8.22 -6.78
CA GLY A 120 23.17 9.38 -5.92
C GLY A 120 21.98 9.81 -5.05
N LEU A 121 20.83 9.12 -5.11
CA LEU A 121 19.75 9.37 -4.15
C LEU A 121 20.25 9.07 -2.71
N PRO A 122 20.17 10.02 -1.76
CA PRO A 122 20.68 9.82 -0.40
C PRO A 122 20.14 8.56 0.26
N SER A 123 21.01 7.78 0.90
CA SER A 123 20.68 6.45 1.46
C SER A 123 19.64 6.46 2.58
N LYS A 124 19.32 7.63 3.15
CA LYS A 124 18.22 7.77 4.13
C LYS A 124 16.84 7.54 3.51
N TYR A 125 16.73 7.67 2.18
CA TYR A 125 15.53 7.40 1.42
C TYR A 125 15.55 5.98 0.90
#